data_AF-A0A929N3N6-F1
#
_entry.id   AF-A0A929N3N6-F1
#
_cell.length_a   1.000
_cell.length_b   1.000
_cell.length_c   1.000
_cell.angle_alpha   90.00
_cell.angle_beta   90.00
_cell.angle_gamma   90.00
#
_symmetry.space_group_name_H-M   'P 1'
#
loop_
_entity.id
_entity.type
_entity.pdbx_description
1 polymer ?
#
loop_
_entity_poly.entity_id
_entity_poly.type
_entity_poly.pdbx_seq_one_letter_code
_entity_poly.pdbx_strand_id
1 'polypeptide(L)'
;MLIIIFSVLLMLALLFVKGRLELNLKKYAPYYAQNVEGRFSPEWEALRFMLYRDSRQIPGYHFKQDTLTSNIRFRVNSRGSDITFAIYGDEGTEINLTYHNVMYALSAEGRIEYIFSKRCDCRVSPSEEDQTLINEIIEEIGAPLVDAQPTPDWNLQWLYNLLNQRR
;
A
#
# COMPACT_ATOMS: atom_id res chain seq x y z
N MET A 1 19.63 38.75 11.93
CA MET A 1 18.18 38.62 11.71
C MET A 1 17.84 38.14 10.30
N LEU A 2 18.29 38.81 9.24
CA LEU A 2 18.05 38.40 7.83
C LEU A 2 18.51 36.96 7.52
N ILE A 3 19.72 36.59 7.98
CA ILE A 3 20.28 35.23 7.76
C ILE A 3 19.43 34.15 8.45
N ILE A 4 18.94 34.42 9.66
CA ILE A 4 18.08 33.48 10.40
C ILE A 4 16.74 33.32 9.69
N ILE A 5 16.12 34.41 9.24
CA ILE A 5 14.87 34.39 8.47
C ILE A 5 15.05 33.61 7.17
N PHE A 6 16.15 33.87 6.44
CA PHE A 6 16.46 33.15 5.22
C PHE A 6 16.65 31.64 5.45
N SER A 7 17.42 31.25 6.48
CA SER A 7 17.64 29.84 6.82
C SER A 7 16.35 29.12 7.21
N VAL A 8 15.47 29.78 7.97
CA VAL A 8 14.15 29.22 8.34
C VAL A 8 13.28 29.04 7.10
N LEU A 9 13.21 30.04 6.22
CA LEU A 9 12.43 29.93 4.97
C LEU A 9 12.96 28.83 4.04
N LEU A 10 14.29 28.71 3.92
CA LEU A 10 14.91 27.63 3.15
C LEU A 10 14.56 26.26 3.73
N MET A 11 14.62 26.10 5.05
CA MET A 11 14.25 24.85 5.72
C MET A 11 12.79 24.48 5.47
N LEU A 12 11.86 25.44 5.60
CA LEU A 12 10.44 25.21 5.32
C LEU A 12 10.21 24.85 3.85
N ALA A 13 10.91 25.49 2.91
CA ALA A 13 10.84 25.16 1.49
C ALA A 13 11.34 23.73 1.21
N LEU A 14 12.45 23.32 1.82
CA LEU A 14 12.98 21.97 1.69
C LEU A 14 12.03 20.91 2.27
N LEU A 15 11.44 21.18 3.44
CA LEU A 15 10.44 20.29 4.04
C LEU A 15 9.19 20.18 3.16
N PHE A 16 8.74 21.30 2.58
CA PHE A 16 7.60 21.31 1.66
C PHE A 16 7.88 20.48 0.40
N VAL A 17 9.05 20.68 -0.23
CA VAL A 17 9.46 19.90 -1.40
C VAL A 17 9.56 18.41 -1.06
N LYS A 18 10.19 18.06 0.07
CA LYS A 18 10.28 16.68 0.56
C LYS A 18 8.88 16.06 0.68
N GLY A 19 7.95 16.72 1.36
CA GLY A 19 6.58 16.23 1.53
C GLY A 19 5.85 16.03 0.19
N ARG A 20 6.04 16.95 -0.78
CA ARG A 20 5.46 16.81 -2.13
C ARG A 20 6.04 15.63 -2.90
N LEU A 21 7.35 15.39 -2.80
CA LEU A 21 8.00 14.25 -3.42
C LEU A 21 7.52 12.93 -2.82
N GLU A 22 7.45 12.83 -1.49
CA GLU A 22 6.95 11.64 -0.80
C GLU A 22 5.49 11.35 -1.16
N LEU A 23 4.63 12.36 -1.15
CA LEU A 23 3.22 12.21 -1.55
C LEU A 23 3.07 11.76 -3.00
N ASN A 24 3.87 12.31 -3.93
CA ASN A 24 3.86 11.90 -5.32
C ASN A 24 4.32 10.44 -5.46
N LEU A 25 5.44 10.06 -4.83
CA LEU A 25 5.94 8.68 -4.85
C LEU A 25 4.89 7.69 -4.33
N LYS A 26 4.21 8.00 -3.21
CA LYS A 26 3.16 7.12 -2.65
C LYS A 26 1.92 7.07 -3.55
N LYS A 27 1.42 8.22 -4.01
CA LYS A 27 0.21 8.32 -4.85
C LYS A 27 0.35 7.59 -6.20
N TYR A 28 1.55 7.62 -6.78
CA TYR A 28 1.84 7.05 -8.10
C TYR A 28 2.76 5.81 -8.02
N ALA A 29 2.95 5.22 -6.84
CA ALA A 29 3.76 4.01 -6.66
C ALA A 29 3.40 2.87 -7.62
N PRO A 30 2.10 2.56 -7.88
CA PRO A 30 1.74 1.49 -8.82
C PRO A 30 2.24 1.77 -10.23
N TYR A 31 2.17 3.02 -10.68
CA TYR A 31 2.67 3.45 -11.98
C TYR A 31 4.19 3.22 -12.07
N TYR A 32 4.94 3.61 -11.04
CA TYR A 32 6.39 3.44 -11.05
C TYR A 32 6.79 1.96 -10.99
N ALA A 33 6.04 1.14 -10.25
CA ALA A 33 6.25 -0.30 -10.13
C ALA A 33 6.05 -1.05 -11.45
N GLN A 34 5.16 -0.59 -12.34
CA GLN A 34 4.99 -1.19 -13.68
C GLN A 34 6.23 -1.04 -14.56
N ASN A 35 7.06 -0.03 -14.30
CA ASN A 35 8.16 0.39 -15.17
C ASN A 35 9.54 -0.03 -14.61
N VAL A 36 9.57 -0.93 -13.62
CA VAL A 36 10.81 -1.45 -13.05
C VAL A 36 10.58 -2.85 -12.50
N GLU A 37 11.56 -3.75 -12.68
CA GLU A 37 11.65 -4.97 -11.89
C GLU A 37 12.08 -4.60 -10.45
N GLY A 38 11.09 -4.18 -9.66
CA GLY A 38 11.29 -3.66 -8.32
C GLY A 38 11.17 -4.71 -7.22
N ARG A 39 11.33 -4.23 -5.99
CA ARG A 39 11.03 -4.98 -4.77
C ARG A 39 9.54 -5.36 -4.63
N PHE A 40 8.64 -4.56 -5.19
CA PHE A 40 7.20 -4.67 -5.01
C PHE A 40 6.49 -4.83 -6.36
N SER A 41 5.40 -5.61 -6.38
CA SER A 41 4.52 -5.66 -7.55
C SER A 41 3.66 -4.39 -7.64
N PRO A 42 3.19 -4.00 -8.84
CA PRO A 42 2.26 -2.89 -8.99
C PRO A 42 1.00 -3.01 -8.15
N GLU A 43 0.47 -4.23 -8.02
CA GLU A 43 -0.75 -4.56 -7.29
C GLU A 43 -0.54 -4.37 -5.79
N TRP A 44 0.60 -4.84 -5.26
CA TRP A 44 0.96 -4.61 -3.87
C TRP A 44 1.11 -3.13 -3.54
N GLU A 45 1.77 -2.37 -4.41
CA GLU A 45 1.89 -0.92 -4.24
C GLU A 45 0.53 -0.21 -4.30
N ALA A 46 -0.38 -0.69 -5.15
CA ALA A 46 -1.73 -0.13 -5.27
C ALA A 46 -2.53 -0.31 -3.98
N LEU A 47 -2.38 -1.47 -3.33
CA LEU A 47 -3.00 -1.77 -2.04
C LEU A 47 -2.36 -1.01 -0.89
N ARG A 48 -1.03 -1.01 -0.82
CA ARG A 48 -0.26 -0.40 0.28
C ARG A 48 -0.45 1.11 0.35
N PHE A 49 -0.50 1.79 -0.80
CA PHE A 49 -0.63 3.25 -0.85
C PHE A 49 -2.01 3.75 -1.26
N MET A 50 -3.02 2.91 -1.12
CA MET A 50 -4.37 3.22 -1.55
C MET A 50 -4.97 4.48 -0.90
N LEU A 51 -4.53 4.87 0.31
CA LEU A 51 -4.92 6.14 0.97
C LEU A 51 -4.51 7.40 0.24
N TYR A 52 -3.36 7.34 -0.42
CA TYR A 52 -2.78 8.50 -1.09
C TYR A 52 -3.41 8.72 -2.46
N ARG A 53 -4.33 7.82 -2.85
CA ARG A 53 -5.07 7.85 -4.10
C ARG A 53 -6.48 8.38 -3.87
N ASP A 54 -7.05 8.95 -4.93
CA ASP A 54 -8.48 9.22 -4.99
C ASP A 54 -9.26 7.93 -5.33
N SER A 55 -8.94 6.85 -4.62
CA SER A 55 -9.43 5.48 -4.86
C SER A 55 -10.89 5.29 -4.49
N ARG A 56 -11.55 6.32 -3.94
CA ARG A 56 -12.96 6.32 -3.48
C ARG A 56 -13.99 6.10 -4.60
N GLN A 57 -13.57 5.86 -5.84
CA GLN A 57 -14.45 5.73 -7.01
C GLN A 57 -14.32 4.39 -7.74
N ILE A 58 -13.61 3.40 -7.20
CA ILE A 58 -13.44 2.11 -7.90
C ILE A 58 -14.66 1.21 -7.62
N PRO A 59 -15.44 0.83 -8.65
CA PRO A 59 -16.65 0.02 -8.45
C PRO A 59 -16.35 -1.29 -7.74
N GLY A 60 -17.19 -1.65 -6.75
CA GLY A 60 -17.05 -2.89 -5.99
C GLY A 60 -16.11 -2.82 -4.79
N TYR A 61 -15.35 -1.73 -4.62
CA TYR A 61 -14.50 -1.52 -3.45
C TYR A 61 -15.19 -0.64 -2.42
N HIS A 62 -15.35 -1.16 -1.21
CA HIS A 62 -15.97 -0.45 -0.10
C HIS A 62 -14.91 0.02 0.89
N PHE A 63 -14.66 1.33 0.92
CA PHE A 63 -13.62 1.95 1.72
C PHE A 63 -14.13 2.53 3.03
N LYS A 64 -13.37 2.31 4.10
CA LYS A 64 -13.53 3.00 5.38
C LYS A 64 -12.17 3.46 5.88
N GLN A 65 -12.03 4.77 6.07
CA GLN A 65 -10.89 5.36 6.75
C GLN A 65 -11.32 5.79 8.15
N ASP A 66 -10.56 5.40 9.16
CA ASP A 66 -10.70 5.96 10.50
C ASP A 66 -9.98 7.31 10.53
N THR A 67 -10.75 8.38 10.76
CA THR A 67 -10.23 9.76 10.77
C THR A 67 -9.37 10.07 11.99
N LEU A 68 -9.40 9.24 13.04
CA LEU A 68 -8.62 9.43 14.26
C LEU A 68 -7.28 8.71 14.22
N THR A 69 -7.21 7.57 13.54
CA THR A 69 -6.02 6.67 13.57
C THR A 69 -5.39 6.43 12.21
N SER A 70 -5.88 7.08 11.15
CA SER A 70 -5.48 6.86 9.76
C SER A 70 -5.65 5.41 9.27
N ASN A 71 -6.30 4.55 10.06
CA ASN A 71 -6.47 3.14 9.73
C ASN A 71 -7.34 3.01 8.48
N ILE A 72 -6.89 2.18 7.56
CA ILE A 72 -7.57 1.91 6.30
C ILE A 72 -8.18 0.54 6.40
N ARG A 73 -9.42 0.42 5.97
CA ARG A 73 -10.01 -0.86 5.65
C ARG A 73 -10.71 -0.76 4.31
N PHE A 74 -10.50 -1.74 3.46
CA PHE A 74 -11.36 -1.95 2.31
C PHE A 74 -11.89 -3.37 2.27
N ARG A 75 -13.08 -3.49 1.68
CA ARG A 75 -13.75 -4.75 1.41
C ARG A 75 -14.08 -4.83 -0.06
N VAL A 76 -13.80 -5.98 -0.65
CA VAL A 76 -14.17 -6.31 -2.03
C VAL A 76 -14.70 -7.73 -2.05
N ASN A 77 -15.71 -7.99 -2.88
CA ASN A 77 -16.14 -9.36 -3.15
C ASN A 77 -15.31 -9.90 -4.31
N SER A 78 -14.58 -10.98 -4.07
CA SER A 78 -13.71 -11.64 -5.04
C SER A 78 -13.73 -13.14 -4.74
N ARG A 79 -13.67 -13.98 -5.78
CA ARG A 79 -13.80 -15.44 -5.65
C ARG A 79 -15.04 -15.91 -4.87
N GLY A 80 -16.15 -15.18 -4.98
CA GLY A 80 -17.40 -15.46 -4.26
C GLY A 80 -17.33 -15.23 -2.74
N SER A 81 -16.28 -14.56 -2.26
CA SER A 81 -16.04 -14.31 -0.85
C SER A 81 -15.68 -12.86 -0.58
N ASP A 82 -15.97 -12.41 0.63
CA ASP A 82 -15.55 -11.09 1.07
C ASP A 82 -14.08 -11.11 1.49
N ILE A 83 -13.28 -10.34 0.77
CA ILE A 83 -11.89 -10.07 1.10
C ILE A 83 -11.84 -8.74 1.82
N THR A 84 -11.26 -8.73 3.02
CA THR A 84 -11.02 -7.50 3.76
C THR A 84 -9.53 -7.27 3.86
N PHE A 85 -9.08 -6.13 3.38
CA PHE A 85 -7.69 -5.71 3.54
C PHE A 85 -7.66 -4.47 4.42
N ALA A 86 -6.73 -4.46 5.36
CA ALA A 86 -6.62 -3.40 6.34
C ALA A 86 -5.16 -3.04 6.56
N ILE A 87 -4.93 -1.74 6.71
CA ILE A 87 -3.63 -1.17 7.04
C ILE A 87 -3.84 -0.37 8.32
N TYR A 88 -3.07 -0.70 9.36
CA TYR A 88 -3.11 -0.03 10.64
C TYR A 88 -1.78 0.69 10.92
N GLY A 89 -1.88 1.80 11.65
CA GLY A 89 -0.74 2.65 12.03
C GLY A 89 -0.38 3.72 10.99
N ASP A 90 0.25 4.80 11.44
CA ASP A 90 0.53 6.01 10.66
C ASP A 90 1.45 5.78 9.44
N GLU A 91 2.09 4.61 9.34
CA GLU A 91 2.96 4.22 8.20
C GLU A 91 2.61 2.87 7.57
N GLY A 92 1.47 2.27 7.95
CA GLY A 92 1.12 0.92 7.53
C GLY A 92 2.03 -0.15 8.12
N THR A 93 2.32 0.00 9.41
CA THR A 93 3.14 -0.94 10.19
C THR A 93 2.48 -2.30 10.37
N GLU A 94 1.15 -2.38 10.23
CA GLU A 94 0.42 -3.64 10.28
C GLU A 94 -0.49 -3.74 9.05
N ILE A 95 -0.20 -4.68 8.16
CA ILE A 95 -1.01 -4.94 6.98
C ILE A 95 -1.67 -6.30 7.16
N ASN A 96 -3.00 -6.34 7.07
CA ASN A 96 -3.78 -7.54 7.29
C ASN A 96 -4.70 -7.81 6.11
N LEU A 97 -4.67 -9.04 5.60
CA LEU A 97 -5.63 -9.54 4.62
C LEU A 97 -6.49 -10.61 5.29
N THR A 98 -7.82 -10.48 5.23
CA THR A 98 -8.75 -11.47 5.77
C THR A 98 -9.54 -12.12 4.64
N TYR A 99 -9.49 -13.46 4.59
CA TYR A 99 -10.17 -14.30 3.61
C TYR A 99 -10.70 -15.56 4.31
N HIS A 100 -11.98 -15.92 4.11
CA HIS A 100 -12.64 -17.09 4.74
C HIS A 100 -12.41 -17.28 6.27
N ASN A 101 -12.47 -16.19 7.05
CA ASN A 101 -12.20 -16.18 8.50
C ASN A 101 -10.74 -16.48 8.90
N VAL A 102 -9.82 -16.44 7.95
CA VAL A 102 -8.38 -16.49 8.17
C VAL A 102 -7.83 -15.08 7.96
N MET A 103 -7.07 -14.59 8.95
CA MET A 103 -6.33 -13.33 8.84
C MET A 103 -4.86 -13.66 8.54
N TYR A 104 -4.33 -13.01 7.52
CA TYR A 104 -2.93 -13.07 7.11
C TYR A 104 -2.30 -11.72 7.44
N ALA A 105 -1.34 -11.73 8.36
CA ALA A 105 -0.52 -10.56 8.64
C ALA A 105 0.62 -10.51 7.64
N LEU A 106 0.74 -9.40 6.93
CA LEU A 106 1.66 -9.21 5.83
C LEU A 106 2.75 -8.20 6.22
N SER A 107 3.98 -8.51 5.84
CA SER A 107 5.09 -7.58 5.92
C SER A 107 4.90 -6.41 4.95
N ALA A 108 5.75 -5.39 5.04
CA ALA A 108 5.75 -4.27 4.11
C ALA A 108 5.98 -4.69 2.63
N GLU A 109 6.49 -5.90 2.40
CA GLU A 109 6.76 -6.51 1.09
C GLU A 109 5.69 -7.50 0.64
N GLY A 110 4.60 -7.66 1.40
CA GLY A 110 3.51 -8.58 1.04
C GLY A 110 3.80 -10.05 1.38
N ARG A 111 4.81 -10.33 2.20
CA ARG A 111 5.09 -11.67 2.71
C ARG A 111 4.26 -11.96 3.94
N ILE A 112 3.75 -13.19 4.07
CA ILE A 112 3.01 -13.59 5.27
C ILE A 112 3.99 -13.72 6.44
N GLU A 113 3.79 -12.92 7.48
CA GLU A 113 4.54 -13.02 8.73
C GLU A 113 3.93 -14.06 9.67
N TYR A 114 2.60 -14.06 9.77
CA TYR A 114 1.85 -15.09 10.49
C TYR A 114 0.41 -15.17 9.99
N ILE A 115 -0.21 -16.32 10.27
CA ILE A 115 -1.62 -16.56 9.98
C ILE A 115 -2.36 -16.69 11.31
N PHE A 116 -3.53 -16.05 11.41
CA PHE A 116 -4.45 -16.21 12.52
C PHE A 116 -5.77 -16.79 12.03
N SER A 117 -6.07 -18.01 12.47
CA SER A 117 -7.30 -18.71 12.11
C SER A 117 -8.36 -18.52 13.18
N LYS A 118 -9.46 -17.84 12.84
CA LYS A 118 -10.60 -17.67 13.76
C LYS A 118 -11.32 -18.98 14.08
N ARG A 119 -11.09 -20.05 13.30
CA ARG A 119 -11.70 -21.36 13.56
C ARG A 119 -11.14 -22.02 14.82
N CYS A 120 -9.86 -21.82 15.11
CA CYS A 120 -9.16 -22.38 16.27
C CYS A 120 -8.74 -21.32 17.30
N ASP A 121 -8.94 -20.03 16.99
CA ASP A 121 -8.43 -18.90 17.78
C ASP A 121 -6.91 -18.98 18.02
N CYS A 122 -6.17 -19.37 16.97
CA CYS A 122 -4.77 -19.76 17.08
C CYS A 122 -3.90 -19.23 15.94
N ARG A 123 -2.59 -19.08 16.23
CA ARG A 123 -1.58 -18.78 15.21
C ARG A 123 -1.16 -20.04 14.48
N VAL A 124 -1.06 -19.94 13.16
CA VAL A 124 -0.63 -21.02 12.27
C VAL A 124 0.59 -20.54 11.50
N SER A 125 1.57 -21.43 11.32
CA SER A 125 2.74 -21.14 10.49
C SER A 125 2.32 -21.07 9.02
N PRO A 126 2.76 -20.04 8.27
CA PRO A 126 2.46 -19.94 6.85
C PRO A 126 3.18 -21.02 6.05
N SER A 127 2.50 -21.55 5.04
CA SER A 127 3.07 -22.43 4.02
C SER A 127 3.37 -21.67 2.71
N GLU A 128 4.08 -22.30 1.78
CA GLU A 128 4.28 -21.75 0.43
C GLU A 128 2.95 -21.65 -0.35
N GLU A 129 2.02 -22.58 -0.10
CA GLU A 129 0.68 -22.54 -0.69
C GLU A 129 -0.11 -21.33 -0.18
N ASP A 130 0.00 -21.00 1.11
CA ASP A 130 -0.61 -19.79 1.66
C ASP A 130 -0.05 -18.53 1.00
N GLN A 131 1.27 -18.46 0.83
CA GLN A 131 1.89 -17.31 0.16
C GLN A 131 1.46 -17.19 -1.29
N THR A 132 1.32 -18.33 -1.99
CA THR A 132 0.84 -18.36 -3.38
C THR A 132 -0.60 -17.85 -3.46
N LEU A 133 -1.49 -18.36 -2.60
CA LEU A 133 -2.88 -17.91 -2.52
C LEU A 133 -2.97 -16.39 -2.25
N ILE A 134 -2.16 -15.89 -1.32
CA ILE A 134 -2.16 -14.46 -0.99
C ILE A 134 -1.64 -13.60 -2.13
N ASN A 135 -0.61 -14.05 -2.86
CA ASN A 135 -0.13 -13.36 -4.04
C ASN A 135 -1.21 -13.29 -5.13
N GLU A 136 -1.92 -14.40 -5.40
CA GLU A 136 -3.03 -14.41 -6.36
C GLU A 136 -4.17 -13.48 -5.94
N ILE A 137 -4.52 -13.46 -4.64
CA ILE A 137 -5.54 -12.54 -4.13
C ILE A 137 -5.10 -11.09 -4.31
N ILE A 138 -3.86 -10.76 -3.95
CA ILE A 138 -3.28 -9.42 -4.12
C ILE A 138 -3.35 -9.00 -5.59
N GLU A 139 -3.01 -9.91 -6.50
CA GLU A 139 -3.08 -9.66 -7.93
C GLU A 139 -4.52 -9.36 -8.38
N GLU A 140 -5.46 -10.22 -8.01
CA GLU A 140 -6.87 -10.09 -8.41
C GLU A 140 -7.52 -8.80 -7.90
N ILE A 141 -7.30 -8.44 -6.64
CA ILE A 141 -7.89 -7.24 -6.03
C ILE A 141 -7.04 -5.99 -6.26
N GLY A 142 -5.81 -6.14 -6.73
CA GLY A 142 -4.92 -5.02 -7.02
C GLY A 142 -4.98 -4.58 -8.48
N ALA A 143 -5.16 -5.52 -9.42
CA ALA A 143 -5.16 -5.23 -10.86
C ALA A 143 -6.15 -4.10 -11.26
N PRO A 144 -7.42 -4.07 -10.81
CA PRO A 144 -8.32 -2.97 -11.13
C PRO A 144 -7.84 -1.61 -10.59
N LEU A 145 -7.11 -1.62 -9.47
CA LEU A 145 -6.50 -0.42 -8.91
C LEU A 145 -5.32 0.03 -9.76
N VAL A 146 -4.53 -0.91 -10.29
CA VAL A 146 -3.41 -0.64 -11.17
C VAL A 146 -3.91 -0.07 -12.51
N ASP A 147 -4.96 -0.64 -13.09
CA ASP A 147 -5.58 -0.17 -14.33
C ASP A 147 -6.17 1.24 -14.21
N ALA A 148 -6.74 1.57 -13.04
CA ALA A 148 -7.27 2.89 -12.74
C ALA A 148 -6.19 3.93 -12.37
N GLN A 149 -4.90 3.61 -12.51
CA GLN A 149 -3.81 4.49 -12.10
C GLN A 149 -3.57 5.64 -13.10
N PRO A 150 -3.72 6.92 -12.70
CA PRO A 150 -3.35 8.04 -13.56
C PRO A 150 -1.83 8.17 -13.69
N THR A 151 -1.39 8.83 -14.77
CA THR A 151 -0.01 9.25 -14.97
C THR A 151 0.42 10.26 -13.88
N PRO A 152 1.68 10.20 -13.41
CA PRO A 152 2.17 11.07 -12.35
C PRO A 152 2.26 12.54 -12.78
N ASP A 153 1.91 13.43 -11.85
CA ASP A 153 2.04 14.89 -12.05
C ASP A 153 3.50 15.29 -12.33
N TRP A 154 4.43 14.64 -11.63
CA TRP A 154 5.88 14.74 -11.86
C TRP A 154 6.45 13.34 -12.00
N ASN A 155 7.19 13.07 -13.08
CA ASN A 155 7.82 11.76 -13.26
C ASN A 155 9.01 11.60 -12.31
N LEU A 156 8.83 10.79 -11.26
CA LEU A 156 9.86 10.47 -10.26
C LEU A 156 10.39 9.02 -10.42
N GLN A 157 10.30 8.42 -11.61
CA GLN A 157 10.74 7.04 -11.83
C GLN A 157 12.17 6.78 -11.36
N TRP A 158 13.10 7.70 -11.63
CA TRP A 158 14.50 7.57 -11.22
C TRP A 158 14.64 7.45 -9.70
N LEU A 159 13.85 8.23 -8.94
CA LEU A 159 13.89 8.25 -7.49
C LEU A 159 13.21 7.00 -6.93
N TYR A 160 12.08 6.60 -7.51
CA TYR A 160 11.44 5.34 -7.18
C TYR A 160 12.38 4.14 -7.39
N ASN A 161 13.09 4.10 -8.51
CA ASN A 161 14.07 3.06 -8.80
C ASN A 161 15.20 3.07 -7.76
N LEU A 162 15.76 4.24 -7.45
CA LEU A 162 16.83 4.35 -6.44
C LEU A 162 16.41 3.81 -5.07
N LEU A 163 15.15 4.01 -4.68
CA LEU A 163 14.60 3.58 -3.40
C LEU A 163 14.20 2.10 -3.37
N ASN A 164 13.84 1.52 -4.52
CA ASN A 164 13.17 0.20 -4.61
C ASN A 164 13.88 -0.84 -5.49
N GLN A 165 15.05 -0.53 -6.04
CA GLN A 165 15.89 -1.51 -6.73
C GLN A 165 16.17 -2.69 -5.79
N ARG A 166 15.93 -3.91 -6.28
CA ARG A 166 16.37 -5.13 -5.59
C ARG A 166 17.90 -5.06 -5.46
N ARG A 167 18.41 -5.11 -4.22
CA ARG A 167 19.80 -5.46 -3.96
C ARG A 167 19.95 -6.97 -3.99
#